data_AF-A0A4Q9GDL1-F1
#
_entry.id   AF-A0A4Q9GDL1-F1
#
_cell.length_a   1.000
_cell.length_b   1.000
_cell.length_c   1.000
_cell.angle_alpha   90.00
_cell.angle_beta   90.00
_cell.angle_gamma   90.00
#
_symmetry.space_group_name_H-M   'P 1'
#
loop_
_entity.id
_entity.type
_entity.pdbx_description
1 polymer ?
#
loop_
_entity_poly.entity_id
_entity_poly.type
_entity_poly.pdbx_seq_one_letter_code
_entity_poly.pdbx_strand_id
1 'polypeptide(L)'
;MKKRLNRIAPLLMFALLVQATWAHAESCEETLKKVETLYNKTVDSCGPDPASDCSGLMIRGTHRADPAKGQKWDVWNPSPTAIEKGTFAASYMRADGISYEDPGMSTQNGYLIAPIDLVRDPETPVHVYCAFPNDAWTDFRNDRGCGNNKNTTQTEAVCQAMAPPILSPNAWVAHFTRFSNDKKQDQLQCGFNMRNPMSSKDRVDAFRNFMGARKVINSREFQTQTELRLGNPKDDELPILAFFVSDQRGLNDAMANQRDYKAKTGKDRNIVKIDFPRTPTSKATFSCVKTTQPPTQQFCDKYIESSTWVQRPDPVLGPNTWSLSVVPTACGRAIKDDQTDRMFAELYNKHKNDEQWRQYSVNGGSLRRQMVCHLAATFDDRPARNKPEWNLEPARPYVDQATAVAKDCNPY
;
A
#
# COMPACT_ATOMS: atom_id res chain seq x y z
N MET A 1 43.37 22.44 -77.86
CA MET A 1 42.04 22.98 -78.19
C MET A 1 41.12 22.85 -76.98
N LYS A 2 40.53 23.98 -76.51
CA LYS A 2 39.20 24.18 -75.88
C LYS A 2 38.71 23.10 -74.85
N LYS A 3 38.28 23.35 -73.60
CA LYS A 3 37.72 24.48 -72.82
C LYS A 3 37.74 24.04 -71.32
N ARG A 4 38.22 24.81 -70.35
CA ARG A 4 37.47 25.65 -69.35
C ARG A 4 36.13 25.11 -68.82
N LEU A 5 36.01 24.97 -67.49
CA LEU A 5 35.09 25.67 -66.55
C LEU A 5 35.32 25.08 -65.12
N ASN A 6 35.89 25.83 -64.15
CA ASN A 6 35.19 26.56 -63.06
C ASN A 6 34.23 25.64 -62.26
N ARG A 7 34.20 25.57 -60.91
CA ARG A 7 34.49 26.56 -59.86
C ARG A 7 34.07 25.94 -58.50
N ILE A 8 34.56 26.52 -57.39
CA ILE A 8 33.91 26.63 -56.05
C ILE A 8 34.06 25.42 -55.09
N ALA A 9 34.86 25.62 -54.04
CA ALA A 9 34.75 24.95 -52.74
C ALA A 9 33.50 25.48 -51.98
N PRO A 10 32.90 24.71 -51.05
CA PRO A 10 33.27 24.94 -49.65
C PRO A 10 33.14 23.73 -48.69
N LEU A 11 33.70 23.97 -47.50
CA LEU A 11 33.70 23.19 -46.25
C LEU A 11 32.48 22.27 -46.03
N LEU A 12 32.77 20.99 -45.74
CA LEU A 12 31.84 20.05 -45.12
C LEU A 12 31.72 20.34 -43.62
N MET A 13 30.63 21.01 -43.22
CA MET A 13 30.13 20.96 -41.85
C MET A 13 29.57 19.56 -41.58
N PHE A 14 30.23 18.82 -40.70
CA PHE A 14 29.71 17.58 -40.14
C PHE A 14 28.63 17.94 -39.11
N ALA A 15 27.36 17.92 -39.52
CA ALA A 15 26.25 18.07 -38.59
C ALA A 15 26.17 16.80 -37.73
N LEU A 16 26.62 16.88 -36.47
CA LEU A 16 26.29 15.91 -35.44
C LEU A 16 24.77 15.89 -35.24
N LEU A 17 24.10 14.91 -35.85
CA LEU A 17 22.76 14.49 -35.46
C LEU A 17 22.86 13.80 -34.10
N VAL A 18 22.82 14.58 -33.03
CA VAL A 18 22.53 14.07 -31.69
C VAL A 18 21.06 13.63 -31.70
N GLN A 19 20.82 12.35 -31.99
CA GLN A 19 19.53 11.74 -31.70
C GLN A 19 19.39 11.69 -30.17
N ALA A 20 18.77 12.72 -29.60
CA ALA A 20 18.26 12.64 -28.25
C ALA A 20 17.24 11.50 -28.22
N THR A 21 17.61 10.35 -27.67
CA THR A 21 16.66 9.30 -27.31
C THR A 21 15.83 9.85 -26.15
N TRP A 22 14.68 10.43 -26.46
CA TRP A 22 13.69 10.76 -25.46
C TRP A 22 13.20 9.43 -24.88
N ALA A 23 13.67 9.08 -23.68
CA ALA A 23 13.13 7.97 -22.93
C ALA A 23 11.69 8.35 -22.55
N HIS A 24 10.72 7.82 -23.28
CA HIS A 24 9.31 7.98 -22.95
C HIS A 24 9.00 7.15 -21.70
N ALA A 25 8.36 7.77 -20.70
CA ALA A 25 7.81 7.04 -19.56
C ALA A 25 6.71 6.09 -20.05
N GLU A 26 6.74 4.85 -19.59
CA GLU A 26 5.75 3.82 -19.93
C GLU A 26 4.33 4.30 -19.58
N SER A 27 3.40 4.18 -20.52
CA SER A 27 2.01 4.58 -20.29
C SER A 27 1.31 3.63 -19.32
N CYS A 28 0.22 4.08 -18.70
CA CYS A 28 -0.55 3.19 -17.84
C CYS A 28 -1.09 1.98 -18.60
N GLU A 29 -1.52 2.16 -19.85
CA GLU A 29 -2.02 1.10 -20.72
C GLU A 29 -0.95 0.05 -21.03
N GLU A 30 0.31 0.47 -21.23
CA GLU A 30 1.44 -0.44 -21.42
C GLU A 30 1.71 -1.26 -20.15
N THR A 31 1.69 -0.62 -18.98
CA THR A 31 1.84 -1.31 -17.69
C THR A 31 0.68 -2.26 -17.43
N LEU A 32 -0.56 -1.83 -17.70
CA LEU A 32 -1.75 -2.64 -17.55
C LEU A 32 -1.66 -3.91 -18.41
N LYS A 33 -1.24 -3.77 -19.67
CA LYS A 33 -1.01 -4.90 -20.57
C LYS A 33 0.03 -5.87 -20.03
N LYS A 34 1.12 -5.38 -19.42
CA LYS A 34 2.12 -6.25 -18.75
C LYS A 34 1.51 -7.00 -17.57
N VAL A 35 0.77 -6.31 -16.70
CA VAL A 35 0.09 -6.90 -15.55
C VAL A 35 -0.89 -7.99 -15.99
N GLU A 36 -1.75 -7.71 -16.97
CA GLU A 36 -2.71 -8.67 -17.50
C GLU A 36 -2.02 -9.86 -18.18
N THR A 37 -0.92 -9.60 -18.91
CA THR A 37 -0.13 -10.65 -19.55
C THR A 37 0.47 -11.59 -18.50
N LEU A 38 1.09 -11.04 -17.46
CA LEU A 38 1.67 -11.84 -16.37
C LEU A 38 0.60 -12.65 -15.64
N TYR A 39 -0.52 -12.02 -15.28
CA TYR A 39 -1.63 -12.68 -14.58
C TYR A 39 -2.22 -13.85 -15.39
N ASN A 40 -2.40 -13.67 -16.70
CA ASN A 40 -3.01 -14.67 -17.58
C ASN A 40 -2.02 -15.69 -18.15
N LYS A 41 -0.71 -15.50 -18.00
CA LYS A 41 0.30 -16.44 -18.49
C LYS A 41 0.40 -17.65 -17.57
N THR A 42 -0.27 -18.74 -17.93
CA THR A 42 -0.31 -19.98 -17.14
C THR A 42 0.72 -20.97 -17.65
N VAL A 43 1.96 -20.88 -17.16
CA VAL A 43 3.08 -21.77 -17.54
C VAL A 43 3.56 -22.58 -16.35
N ASP A 44 4.12 -23.76 -16.61
CA ASP A 44 4.72 -24.61 -15.57
C ASP A 44 6.14 -24.16 -15.18
N SER A 45 6.86 -23.51 -16.10
CA SER A 45 8.20 -22.96 -15.89
C SER A 45 8.50 -21.83 -16.88
N CYS A 46 9.57 -21.09 -16.61
CA CYS A 46 10.14 -20.03 -17.44
C CYS A 46 11.45 -20.54 -18.05
N GLY A 47 11.33 -21.49 -18.99
CA GLY A 47 12.48 -22.25 -19.46
C GLY A 47 13.03 -23.14 -18.34
N PRO A 48 14.32 -23.02 -17.95
CA PRO A 48 14.90 -23.79 -16.86
C PRO A 48 14.47 -23.31 -15.47
N ASP A 49 13.84 -22.13 -15.38
CA ASP A 49 13.56 -21.44 -14.11
C ASP A 49 12.09 -21.53 -13.68
N PRO A 50 11.79 -21.30 -12.38
CA PRO A 50 10.43 -21.38 -11.86
C PRO A 50 9.44 -20.45 -12.57
N ALA A 51 8.15 -20.82 -12.57
CA ALA A 51 7.11 -20.03 -13.23
C ALA A 51 6.98 -18.59 -12.67
N SER A 52 7.44 -18.34 -11.44
CA SER A 52 7.52 -17.01 -10.83
C SER A 52 8.35 -16.01 -11.63
N ASP A 53 9.31 -16.50 -12.43
CA ASP A 53 10.35 -15.65 -13.03
C ASP A 53 9.86 -14.96 -14.30
N CYS A 54 8.67 -15.34 -14.80
CA CYS A 54 8.08 -14.81 -16.02
C CYS A 54 6.54 -14.84 -16.07
N SER A 55 5.86 -15.23 -14.97
CA SER A 55 4.41 -15.36 -14.93
C SER A 55 3.80 -15.18 -13.54
N GLY A 56 2.51 -14.84 -13.49
CA GLY A 56 1.79 -14.46 -12.28
C GLY A 56 2.24 -13.11 -11.72
N LEU A 57 1.53 -12.65 -10.70
CA LEU A 57 1.80 -11.38 -10.04
C LEU A 57 2.38 -11.62 -8.65
N MET A 58 3.54 -11.05 -8.37
CA MET A 58 4.08 -10.93 -7.02
C MET A 58 3.59 -9.63 -6.39
N ILE A 59 2.80 -9.72 -5.33
CA ILE A 59 2.04 -8.61 -4.76
C ILE A 59 2.45 -8.39 -3.32
N ARG A 60 2.74 -7.15 -2.95
CA ARG A 60 3.00 -6.79 -1.56
C ARG A 60 2.15 -5.61 -1.13
N GLY A 61 1.23 -5.84 -0.20
CA GLY A 61 0.52 -4.80 0.52
C GLY A 61 1.47 -3.99 1.42
N THR A 62 1.23 -2.69 1.56
CA THR A 62 2.12 -1.80 2.32
C THR A 62 1.37 -0.85 3.25
N HIS A 63 2.00 -0.56 4.38
CA HIS A 63 1.63 0.53 5.28
C HIS A 63 2.68 1.63 5.20
N ARG A 64 2.24 2.86 4.92
CA ARG A 64 3.13 4.02 4.90
C ARG A 64 3.57 4.39 6.31
N ALA A 65 4.74 5.02 6.41
CA ALA A 65 5.18 5.67 7.63
C ALA A 65 4.18 6.76 8.04
N ASP A 66 3.94 6.89 9.34
CA ASP A 66 3.17 7.97 9.95
C ASP A 66 4.12 9.00 10.59
N PRO A 67 4.46 10.12 9.91
CA PRO A 67 5.39 11.11 10.44
C PRO A 67 4.91 11.74 11.75
N ALA A 68 3.60 11.78 12.01
CA ALA A 68 3.06 12.29 13.27
C ALA A 68 3.44 11.39 14.46
N LYS A 69 3.79 10.12 14.20
CA LYS A 69 4.34 9.17 15.18
C LYS A 69 5.87 9.08 15.14
N GLY A 70 6.55 9.99 14.43
CA GLY A 70 8.00 9.97 14.26
C GLY A 70 8.51 8.83 13.36
N GLN A 71 7.63 8.21 12.59
CA GLN A 71 7.97 7.11 11.70
C GLN A 71 8.57 7.63 10.39
N LYS A 72 9.58 6.91 9.87
CA LYS A 72 10.25 7.25 8.62
C LYS A 72 10.77 5.98 7.93
N TRP A 73 10.15 5.62 6.82
CA TRP A 73 10.64 4.59 5.89
C TRP A 73 10.00 4.76 4.52
N ASP A 74 10.68 4.22 3.54
CA ASP A 74 10.17 4.05 2.18
C ASP A 74 9.61 2.63 2.04
N VAL A 75 8.37 2.49 1.54
CA VAL A 75 7.65 1.19 1.58
C VAL A 75 8.30 0.07 0.75
N TRP A 76 9.18 0.43 -0.18
CA TRP A 76 9.92 -0.48 -1.05
C TRP A 76 11.25 -0.95 -0.46
N ASN A 77 11.74 -0.29 0.61
CA ASN A 77 12.97 -0.69 1.27
C ASN A 77 12.72 -1.78 2.33
N PRO A 78 13.67 -2.69 2.56
CA PRO A 78 13.54 -3.72 3.59
C PRO A 78 13.22 -3.12 4.97
N SER A 79 12.19 -3.63 5.64
CA SER A 79 11.91 -3.28 7.03
C SER A 79 13.01 -3.81 7.97
N PRO A 80 13.13 -3.33 9.22
CA PRO A 80 14.09 -3.88 10.18
C PRO A 80 14.00 -5.40 10.34
N THR A 81 12.79 -5.95 10.40
CA THR A 81 12.56 -7.41 10.44
C THR A 81 12.99 -8.10 9.15
N ALA A 82 12.79 -7.46 8.00
CA ALA A 82 13.26 -8.01 6.73
C ALA A 82 14.79 -8.03 6.65
N ILE A 83 15.46 -6.98 7.14
CA ILE A 83 16.93 -6.91 7.25
C ILE A 83 17.45 -8.03 8.15
N GLU A 84 16.87 -8.19 9.35
CA GLU A 84 17.24 -9.26 10.29
C GLU A 84 17.13 -10.66 9.66
N LYS A 85 16.05 -10.92 8.91
CA LYS A 85 15.80 -12.21 8.27
C LYS A 85 16.55 -12.40 6.96
N GLY A 86 17.04 -11.32 6.33
CA GLY A 86 17.58 -11.32 4.98
C GLY A 86 16.53 -11.55 3.88
N THR A 87 15.24 -11.48 4.21
CA THR A 87 14.11 -11.67 3.28
C THR A 87 12.93 -10.80 3.66
N PHE A 88 12.02 -10.56 2.72
CA PHE A 88 10.71 -9.95 2.95
C PHE A 88 9.59 -10.81 2.36
N ALA A 89 8.34 -10.56 2.79
CA ALA A 89 7.17 -11.32 2.36
C ALA A 89 6.46 -10.68 1.16
N ALA A 90 5.96 -11.50 0.24
CA ALA A 90 5.01 -11.10 -0.80
C ALA A 90 4.02 -12.23 -1.07
N SER A 91 2.92 -11.94 -1.73
CA SER A 91 1.94 -12.94 -2.18
C SER A 91 2.06 -13.16 -3.68
N TYR A 92 1.55 -14.28 -4.17
CA TYR A 92 1.55 -14.66 -5.57
C TYR A 92 0.16 -15.01 -6.06
N MET A 93 -0.28 -14.43 -7.17
CA MET A 93 -1.57 -14.75 -7.78
C MET A 93 -1.46 -14.98 -9.29
N ARG A 94 -2.35 -15.83 -9.83
CA ARG A 94 -2.40 -16.20 -11.25
C ARG A 94 -3.79 -16.68 -11.65
N ALA A 95 -4.14 -16.52 -12.93
CA ALA A 95 -5.49 -16.75 -13.44
C ALA A 95 -6.00 -18.21 -13.37
N ASP A 96 -5.14 -19.19 -13.04
CA ASP A 96 -5.43 -20.63 -13.02
C ASP A 96 -5.68 -21.19 -11.62
N GLY A 97 -6.38 -20.45 -10.76
CA GLY A 97 -6.81 -20.92 -9.44
C GLY A 97 -5.82 -20.62 -8.31
N ILE A 98 -4.92 -19.64 -8.52
CA ILE A 98 -4.06 -19.06 -7.49
C ILE A 98 -4.64 -17.68 -7.15
N SER A 99 -5.62 -17.64 -6.24
CA SER A 99 -6.42 -16.43 -5.97
C SER A 99 -6.65 -16.21 -4.48
N TYR A 100 -6.92 -14.97 -4.08
CA TYR A 100 -7.32 -14.59 -2.72
C TYR A 100 -8.07 -13.26 -2.75
N GLU A 101 -8.84 -12.95 -1.71
CA GLU A 101 -9.84 -11.88 -1.75
C GLU A 101 -9.31 -10.45 -1.51
N ASP A 102 -8.11 -10.31 -0.94
CA ASP A 102 -7.51 -9.00 -0.66
C ASP A 102 -5.97 -9.09 -0.49
N PRO A 103 -5.22 -7.97 -0.51
CA PRO A 103 -3.75 -7.99 -0.44
C PRO A 103 -3.16 -8.34 0.95
N GLY A 104 -3.99 -8.71 1.92
CA GLY A 104 -3.63 -9.10 3.28
C GLY A 104 -3.31 -7.93 4.20
N MET A 105 -3.12 -8.24 5.49
CA MET A 105 -2.59 -7.33 6.52
C MET A 105 -3.34 -6.00 6.65
N SER A 106 -4.65 -6.00 6.38
CA SER A 106 -5.50 -4.80 6.38
C SER A 106 -4.98 -3.69 5.47
N THR A 107 -4.32 -4.03 4.36
CA THR A 107 -3.81 -3.08 3.37
C THR A 107 -4.81 -2.83 2.24
N GLN A 108 -4.74 -1.65 1.61
CA GLN A 108 -5.54 -1.31 0.42
C GLN A 108 -4.68 -0.78 -0.74
N ASN A 109 -3.36 -0.80 -0.56
CA ASN A 109 -2.37 -0.34 -1.52
C ASN A 109 -1.08 -1.15 -1.38
N GLY A 110 -0.21 -1.02 -2.37
CA GLY A 110 1.12 -1.62 -2.33
C GLY A 110 1.80 -1.57 -3.68
N TYR A 111 2.63 -2.56 -3.97
CA TYR A 111 3.30 -2.69 -5.25
C TYR A 111 3.29 -4.12 -5.80
N LEU A 112 3.39 -4.19 -7.12
CA LEU A 112 3.70 -5.38 -7.90
C LEU A 112 5.21 -5.43 -8.12
N ILE A 113 5.82 -6.58 -7.86
CA ILE A 113 7.25 -6.80 -8.07
C ILE A 113 7.41 -7.35 -9.49
N ALA A 114 8.33 -6.79 -10.26
CA ALA A 114 8.64 -7.28 -11.59
C ALA A 114 9.31 -8.66 -11.48
N PRO A 115 8.82 -9.66 -12.24
CA PRO A 115 9.47 -10.96 -12.28
C PRO A 115 10.85 -10.84 -12.95
N ILE A 116 11.76 -11.76 -12.63
CA ILE A 116 13.19 -11.68 -12.96
C ILE A 116 13.43 -11.42 -14.45
N ASP A 117 12.67 -12.06 -15.35
CA ASP A 117 12.82 -11.89 -16.81
C ASP A 117 12.58 -10.45 -17.30
N LEU A 118 11.83 -9.66 -16.52
CA LEU A 118 11.52 -8.25 -16.81
C LEU A 118 12.46 -7.25 -16.11
N VAL A 119 13.29 -7.71 -15.18
CA VAL A 119 14.23 -6.84 -14.45
C VAL A 119 15.35 -6.39 -15.38
N ARG A 120 15.71 -5.11 -15.31
CA ARG A 120 16.78 -4.49 -16.11
C ARG A 120 17.63 -3.61 -15.20
N ASP A 121 18.90 -3.44 -15.53
CA ASP A 121 19.78 -2.52 -14.79
C ASP A 121 19.16 -1.11 -14.74
N PRO A 122 19.21 -0.40 -13.60
CA PRO A 122 19.96 -0.71 -12.37
C PRO A 122 19.13 -1.43 -11.27
N GLU A 123 18.01 -2.08 -11.60
CA GLU A 123 17.21 -2.79 -10.59
C GLU A 123 17.82 -4.13 -10.19
N THR A 124 17.65 -4.51 -8.92
CA THR A 124 18.17 -5.79 -8.41
C THR A 124 17.07 -6.85 -8.44
N PRO A 125 17.23 -7.97 -9.18
CA PRO A 125 16.24 -9.05 -9.15
C PRO A 125 16.11 -9.63 -7.75
N VAL A 126 14.87 -9.89 -7.32
CA VAL A 126 14.59 -10.53 -6.03
C VAL A 126 14.19 -11.99 -6.27
N HIS A 127 14.90 -12.91 -5.63
CA HIS A 127 14.69 -14.35 -5.79
C HIS A 127 13.71 -14.89 -4.74
N VAL A 128 12.86 -15.83 -5.14
CA VAL A 128 12.02 -16.61 -4.23
C VAL A 128 12.90 -17.58 -3.44
N TYR A 129 12.90 -17.44 -2.12
CA TYR A 129 13.63 -18.31 -1.20
C TYR A 129 12.77 -19.50 -0.78
N CYS A 130 11.49 -19.25 -0.54
CA CYS A 130 10.50 -20.29 -0.31
C CYS A 130 9.09 -19.80 -0.60
N ALA A 131 8.18 -20.76 -0.84
CA ALA A 131 6.78 -20.50 -1.17
C ALA A 131 5.84 -21.35 -0.30
N PHE A 132 4.84 -20.71 0.28
CA PHE A 132 3.80 -21.28 1.14
C PHE A 132 2.44 -21.15 0.46
N PRO A 133 1.72 -22.27 0.23
CA PRO A 133 0.37 -22.24 -0.36
C PRO A 133 -0.66 -21.42 0.40
N ASN A 134 -0.49 -21.17 1.71
CA ASN A 134 -1.30 -20.24 2.49
C ASN A 134 -0.40 -19.30 3.31
N ASP A 135 -0.96 -18.25 3.89
CA ASP A 135 -0.23 -17.39 4.84
C ASP A 135 0.35 -18.27 5.94
N ALA A 136 1.62 -18.07 6.24
CA ALA A 136 2.42 -18.95 7.07
C ALA A 136 3.06 -18.21 8.25
N TRP A 137 2.68 -16.95 8.48
CA TRP A 137 3.19 -16.12 9.57
C TRP A 137 4.72 -16.07 9.56
N THR A 138 5.31 -15.81 8.40
CA THR A 138 6.76 -15.97 8.20
C THR A 138 7.64 -15.07 9.07
N ASP A 139 7.08 -14.01 9.65
CA ASP A 139 7.76 -13.18 10.65
C ASP A 139 8.14 -13.97 11.92
N PHE A 140 7.39 -15.03 12.24
CA PHE A 140 7.65 -15.90 13.38
C PHE A 140 8.49 -17.13 13.01
N ARG A 141 8.89 -17.27 11.74
CA ARG A 141 9.70 -18.39 11.25
C ARG A 141 11.20 -18.08 11.28
N ASN A 142 11.98 -19.10 11.62
CA ASN A 142 13.43 -19.08 11.48
C ASN A 142 13.85 -19.32 10.02
N ASP A 143 15.16 -19.50 9.78
CA ASP A 143 15.70 -19.84 8.46
C ASP A 143 15.23 -18.88 7.35
N ARG A 144 15.42 -17.58 7.60
CA ARG A 144 15.00 -16.49 6.70
C ARG A 144 13.49 -16.50 6.41
N GLY A 145 12.68 -16.96 7.35
CA GLY A 145 11.23 -17.05 7.24
C GLY A 145 10.73 -18.35 6.59
N CYS A 146 11.61 -19.29 6.24
CA CYS A 146 11.25 -20.51 5.51
C CYS A 146 11.07 -21.76 6.37
N GLY A 147 11.60 -21.74 7.60
CA GLY A 147 11.65 -22.92 8.47
C GLY A 147 10.60 -22.90 9.58
N ASN A 148 11.06 -23.32 10.75
CA ASN A 148 10.26 -23.57 11.93
C ASN A 148 9.61 -22.30 12.46
N ASN A 149 8.32 -22.37 12.80
CA ASN A 149 7.59 -21.30 13.45
C ASN A 149 7.78 -21.37 14.96
N LYS A 150 8.21 -20.26 15.60
CA LYS A 150 8.43 -20.25 17.06
C LYS A 150 7.14 -20.35 17.88
N ASN A 151 5.97 -20.17 17.25
CA ASN A 151 4.68 -20.19 17.92
C ASN A 151 4.04 -21.60 17.94
N THR A 152 4.62 -22.57 17.26
CA THR A 152 4.11 -23.95 17.19
C THR A 152 4.91 -24.87 18.13
N THR A 153 4.31 -26.01 18.49
CA THR A 153 4.96 -27.03 19.31
C THR A 153 5.72 -28.06 18.47
N GLN A 154 5.30 -28.24 17.22
CA GLN A 154 5.95 -29.13 16.26
C GLN A 154 7.12 -28.40 15.61
N THR A 155 8.04 -29.17 15.04
CA THR A 155 9.12 -28.61 14.24
C THR A 155 8.75 -28.63 12.76
N GLU A 156 8.64 -27.46 12.12
CA GLU A 156 8.44 -27.37 10.67
C GLU A 156 9.79 -27.18 9.95
N ALA A 157 10.24 -28.23 9.26
CA ALA A 157 11.28 -28.08 8.26
C ALA A 157 10.70 -27.50 6.96
N VAL A 158 11.56 -27.06 6.04
CA VAL A 158 11.14 -26.85 4.64
C VAL A 158 10.58 -28.14 4.06
N CYS A 159 9.61 -28.06 3.15
CA CYS A 159 8.83 -29.22 2.71
C CYS A 159 9.69 -30.40 2.23
N GLN A 160 10.76 -30.12 1.49
CA GLN A 160 11.69 -31.12 0.98
C GLN A 160 12.48 -31.86 2.09
N ALA A 161 12.60 -31.27 3.27
CA ALA A 161 13.33 -31.81 4.42
C ALA A 161 12.41 -32.38 5.52
N MET A 162 11.09 -32.41 5.29
CA MET A 162 10.15 -33.08 6.17
C MET A 162 10.38 -34.60 6.21
N ALA A 163 9.89 -35.28 7.24
CA ALA A 163 9.97 -36.74 7.37
C ALA A 163 8.54 -37.35 7.41
N PRO A 164 8.07 -37.98 6.32
CA PRO A 164 8.70 -38.10 5.00
C PRO A 164 8.72 -36.78 4.21
N PRO A 165 9.59 -36.64 3.17
CA PRO A 165 9.65 -35.44 2.34
C PRO A 165 8.33 -35.12 1.66
N ILE A 166 7.95 -33.85 1.68
CA ILE A 166 6.75 -33.34 1.01
C ILE A 166 7.17 -32.76 -0.35
N LEU A 167 7.04 -33.58 -1.40
CA LEU A 167 7.49 -33.28 -2.77
C LEU A 167 6.35 -33.27 -3.81
N SER A 168 5.10 -33.18 -3.36
CA SER A 168 3.93 -33.10 -4.26
C SER A 168 2.81 -32.27 -3.65
N PRO A 169 1.87 -31.75 -4.47
CA PRO A 169 0.68 -31.06 -3.98
C PRO A 169 -0.14 -31.91 -3.01
N ASN A 170 -0.38 -33.18 -3.34
CA ASN A 170 -1.20 -34.08 -2.53
C ASN A 170 -0.56 -34.37 -1.17
N ALA A 171 0.75 -34.55 -1.13
CA ALA A 171 1.46 -34.74 0.14
C ALA A 171 1.38 -33.48 1.02
N TRP A 172 1.48 -32.29 0.41
CA TRP A 172 1.35 -31.03 1.13
C TRP A 172 -0.06 -30.84 1.69
N VAL A 173 -1.10 -31.10 0.88
CA VAL A 173 -2.50 -31.01 1.32
C VAL A 173 -2.80 -32.02 2.41
N ALA A 174 -2.29 -33.25 2.30
CA ALA A 174 -2.42 -34.25 3.36
C ALA A 174 -1.76 -33.78 4.66
N HIS A 175 -0.58 -33.15 4.59
CA HIS A 175 0.06 -32.56 5.78
C HIS A 175 -0.75 -31.42 6.37
N PHE A 176 -1.17 -30.46 5.55
CA PHE A 176 -1.91 -29.27 5.97
C PHE A 176 -3.25 -29.64 6.63
N THR A 177 -3.97 -30.59 6.06
CA THR A 177 -5.31 -30.99 6.53
C THR A 177 -5.28 -31.77 7.85
N ARG A 178 -4.15 -32.35 8.27
CA ARG A 178 -3.99 -32.96 9.61
C ARG A 178 -4.25 -31.96 10.73
N PHE A 179 -4.05 -30.67 10.46
CA PHE A 179 -4.21 -29.60 11.44
C PHE A 179 -5.51 -28.81 11.26
N SER A 180 -6.51 -29.34 10.55
CA SER A 180 -7.76 -28.61 10.24
C SER A 180 -8.55 -28.15 11.46
N ASN A 181 -8.33 -28.78 12.62
CA ASN A 181 -8.96 -28.42 13.89
C ASN A 181 -8.04 -27.60 14.81
N ASP A 182 -6.82 -27.28 14.37
CA ASP A 182 -5.86 -26.47 15.10
C ASP A 182 -5.96 -25.01 14.64
N LYS A 183 -6.08 -24.08 15.59
CA LYS A 183 -6.09 -22.63 15.30
C LYS A 183 -4.77 -22.13 14.69
N LYS A 184 -3.70 -22.92 14.78
CA LYS A 184 -2.37 -22.66 14.21
C LYS A 184 -2.12 -23.45 12.92
N GLN A 185 -3.16 -23.98 12.26
CA GLN A 185 -3.03 -24.74 11.00
C GLN A 185 -2.07 -24.08 10.00
N ASP A 186 -2.25 -22.78 9.77
CA ASP A 186 -1.42 -21.96 8.87
C ASP A 186 0.05 -21.90 9.28
N GLN A 187 0.33 -21.92 10.59
CA GLN A 187 1.69 -21.86 11.13
C GLN A 187 2.37 -23.24 11.09
N LEU A 188 1.59 -24.33 11.05
CA LEU A 188 2.06 -25.72 11.02
C LEU A 188 2.36 -26.25 9.60
N GLN A 189 2.07 -25.46 8.57
CA GLN A 189 2.40 -25.79 7.18
C GLN A 189 3.93 -25.71 6.94
N CYS A 190 4.44 -26.47 5.97
CA CYS A 190 5.80 -26.33 5.46
C CYS A 190 5.84 -25.41 4.24
N GLY A 191 6.98 -24.74 4.01
CA GLY A 191 7.25 -23.96 2.80
C GLY A 191 8.15 -24.72 1.84
N PHE A 192 7.88 -24.63 0.54
CA PHE A 192 8.73 -25.23 -0.50
C PHE A 192 10.00 -24.41 -0.65
N ASN A 193 11.17 -24.97 -0.32
CA ASN A 193 12.47 -24.31 -0.46
C ASN A 193 12.81 -24.12 -1.96
N MET A 194 13.44 -23.00 -2.28
CA MET A 194 13.90 -22.66 -3.64
C MET A 194 15.32 -22.06 -3.64
N ARG A 195 16.01 -22.09 -2.50
CA ARG A 195 17.35 -21.49 -2.35
C ARG A 195 18.45 -22.42 -2.87
N ASN A 196 19.56 -21.81 -3.27
CA ASN A 196 20.82 -22.51 -3.49
C ASN A 196 21.19 -23.38 -2.27
N PRO A 197 21.78 -24.58 -2.48
CA PRO A 197 22.31 -25.10 -3.74
C PRO A 197 21.31 -25.91 -4.60
N MET A 198 19.99 -25.75 -4.43
CA MET A 198 19.01 -26.48 -5.25
C MET A 198 19.22 -26.25 -6.76
N SER A 199 19.11 -27.33 -7.53
CA SER A 199 19.18 -27.25 -9.00
C SER A 199 18.00 -26.45 -9.56
N SER A 200 18.12 -25.90 -10.77
CA SER A 200 17.00 -25.20 -11.41
C SER A 200 15.77 -26.09 -11.56
N LYS A 201 15.97 -27.38 -11.86
CA LYS A 201 14.90 -28.38 -11.89
C LYS A 201 14.19 -28.52 -10.54
N ASP A 202 14.93 -28.60 -9.43
CA ASP A 202 14.32 -28.73 -8.11
C ASP A 202 13.55 -27.48 -7.71
N ARG A 203 14.02 -26.28 -8.10
CA ARG A 203 13.29 -25.02 -7.88
C ARG A 203 12.00 -24.98 -8.70
N VAL A 204 12.04 -25.42 -9.96
CA VAL A 204 10.85 -25.55 -10.82
C VAL A 204 9.84 -26.51 -10.20
N ASP A 205 10.29 -27.69 -9.76
CA ASP A 205 9.43 -28.70 -9.15
C ASP A 205 8.83 -28.18 -7.83
N ALA A 206 9.61 -27.48 -7.00
CA ALA A 206 9.15 -26.83 -5.78
C ALA A 206 8.05 -25.78 -6.02
N PHE A 207 8.24 -24.88 -7.00
CA PHE A 207 7.23 -23.86 -7.31
C PHE A 207 5.97 -24.48 -7.94
N ARG A 208 6.13 -25.53 -8.76
CA ARG A 208 4.98 -26.30 -9.29
C ARG A 208 4.18 -26.93 -8.16
N ASN A 209 4.84 -27.49 -7.15
CA ASN A 209 4.18 -28.08 -5.99
C ASN A 209 3.45 -27.04 -5.14
N PHE A 210 4.05 -25.86 -4.93
CA PHE A 210 3.40 -24.71 -4.30
C PHE A 210 2.10 -24.33 -5.04
N MET A 211 2.17 -24.13 -6.37
CA MET A 211 1.00 -23.77 -7.17
C MET A 211 -0.06 -24.86 -7.13
N GLY A 212 0.34 -26.13 -7.28
CA GLY A 212 -0.58 -27.26 -7.24
C GLY A 212 -1.29 -27.37 -5.90
N ALA A 213 -0.58 -27.20 -4.78
CA ALA A 213 -1.15 -27.21 -3.45
C ALA A 213 -2.14 -26.06 -3.25
N ARG A 214 -1.79 -24.84 -3.68
CA ARG A 214 -2.71 -23.69 -3.60
C ARG A 214 -4.00 -23.96 -4.35
N LYS A 215 -3.93 -24.48 -5.58
CA LYS A 215 -5.13 -24.78 -6.38
C LYS A 215 -6.10 -25.72 -5.66
N VAL A 216 -5.57 -26.72 -4.95
CA VAL A 216 -6.40 -27.69 -4.20
C VAL A 216 -7.08 -27.02 -3.02
N ILE A 217 -6.36 -26.21 -2.24
CA ILE A 217 -6.92 -25.58 -1.03
C ILE A 217 -7.71 -24.29 -1.31
N ASN A 218 -7.60 -23.72 -2.52
CA ASN A 218 -8.10 -22.38 -2.86
C ASN A 218 -9.56 -22.15 -2.48
N SER A 219 -10.42 -23.17 -2.58
CA SER A 219 -11.84 -23.03 -2.20
C SER A 219 -12.05 -22.89 -0.69
N ARG A 220 -11.23 -23.57 0.13
CA ARG A 220 -11.30 -23.54 1.60
C ARG A 220 -10.54 -22.33 2.17
N GLU A 221 -9.39 -22.01 1.58
CA GLU A 221 -8.43 -21.00 2.08
C GLU A 221 -8.45 -19.70 1.24
N PHE A 222 -9.55 -19.43 0.55
CA PHE A 222 -9.66 -18.27 -0.36
C PHE A 222 -9.43 -16.92 0.33
N GLN A 223 -9.82 -16.84 1.60
CA GLN A 223 -9.74 -15.62 2.40
C GLN A 223 -8.32 -15.28 2.84
N THR A 224 -7.37 -16.18 2.56
CA THR A 224 -5.99 -16.05 3.00
C THR A 224 -5.07 -16.08 1.79
N GLN A 225 -4.19 -15.10 1.72
CA GLN A 225 -3.18 -14.97 0.68
C GLN A 225 -2.18 -16.13 0.70
N THR A 226 -1.56 -16.42 -0.44
CA THR A 226 -0.30 -17.18 -0.46
C THR A 226 0.82 -16.36 0.18
N GLU A 227 1.89 -17.00 0.63
CA GLU A 227 3.05 -16.27 1.15
C GLU A 227 4.37 -16.78 0.53
N LEU A 228 5.15 -15.86 -0.03
CA LEU A 228 6.50 -16.05 -0.53
C LEU A 228 7.49 -15.34 0.38
N ARG A 229 8.69 -15.90 0.56
CA ARG A 229 9.86 -15.15 1.05
C ARG A 229 10.77 -14.80 -0.11
N LEU A 230 11.06 -13.53 -0.27
CA LEU A 230 11.93 -12.98 -1.32
C LEU A 230 13.21 -12.44 -0.68
N GLY A 231 14.36 -12.63 -1.33
CA GLY A 231 15.61 -11.99 -0.90
C GLY A 231 15.49 -10.46 -0.89
N ASN A 232 16.13 -9.79 0.07
CA ASN A 232 16.05 -8.33 0.17
C ASN A 232 16.72 -7.65 -1.04
N PRO A 233 16.06 -6.64 -1.65
CA PRO A 233 16.75 -5.73 -2.57
C PRO A 233 17.73 -4.85 -1.79
N LYS A 234 18.65 -4.19 -2.50
CA LYS A 234 19.30 -2.99 -1.96
C LYS A 234 18.28 -1.86 -1.85
N ASP A 235 18.58 -0.90 -0.99
CA ASP A 235 17.76 0.30 -0.85
C ASP A 235 17.55 0.98 -2.20
N ASP A 236 16.31 1.33 -2.49
CA ASP A 236 15.86 2.04 -3.69
C ASP A 236 16.04 1.26 -5.03
N GLU A 237 16.50 0.01 -4.97
CA GLU A 237 16.75 -0.85 -6.14
C GLU A 237 15.70 -1.96 -6.34
N LEU A 238 14.62 -1.98 -5.54
CA LEU A 238 13.53 -2.96 -5.73
C LEU A 238 12.91 -2.80 -7.14
N PRO A 239 12.78 -3.88 -7.92
CA PRO A 239 12.19 -3.86 -9.24
C PRO A 239 10.66 -3.80 -9.13
N ILE A 240 10.13 -2.60 -8.95
CA ILE A 240 8.68 -2.38 -8.92
C ILE A 240 8.16 -2.38 -10.35
N LEU A 241 7.20 -3.25 -10.66
CA LEU A 241 6.46 -3.22 -11.92
C LEU A 241 5.45 -2.07 -11.93
N ALA A 242 4.66 -1.96 -10.86
CA ALA A 242 3.63 -0.93 -10.69
C ALA A 242 3.30 -0.77 -9.20
N PHE A 243 2.83 0.40 -8.80
CA PHE A 243 2.06 0.51 -7.56
C PHE A 243 0.63 0.02 -7.80
N PHE A 244 -0.07 -0.38 -6.75
CA PHE A 244 -1.47 -0.77 -6.87
C PHE A 244 -2.36 -0.16 -5.79
N VAL A 245 -3.65 -0.13 -6.10
CA VAL A 245 -4.74 0.15 -5.16
C VAL A 245 -5.81 -0.94 -5.31
N SER A 246 -6.36 -1.44 -4.20
CA SER A 246 -7.47 -2.40 -4.22
C SER A 246 -8.83 -1.73 -4.09
N ASP A 247 -8.90 -0.64 -3.33
CA ASP A 247 -10.09 0.20 -3.19
C ASP A 247 -9.74 1.65 -2.84
N GLN A 248 -10.75 2.52 -2.84
CA GLN A 248 -10.57 3.97 -2.69
C GLN A 248 -9.79 4.40 -1.43
N ARG A 249 -9.81 3.60 -0.34
CA ARG A 249 -9.10 3.92 0.91
C ARG A 249 -7.58 3.92 0.70
N GLY A 250 -7.07 3.11 -0.22
CA GLY A 250 -5.64 3.02 -0.51
C GLY A 250 -5.12 4.03 -1.55
N LEU A 251 -6.00 4.82 -2.19
CA LEU A 251 -5.60 5.66 -3.32
C LEU A 251 -4.57 6.72 -2.92
N ASN A 252 -4.80 7.41 -1.79
CA ASN A 252 -3.89 8.47 -1.32
C ASN A 252 -2.50 7.91 -1.02
N ASP A 253 -2.43 6.74 -0.38
CA ASP A 253 -1.17 6.07 -0.07
C ASP A 253 -0.45 5.60 -1.33
N ALA A 254 -1.17 5.01 -2.29
CA ALA A 254 -0.59 4.59 -3.57
C ALA A 254 -0.01 5.77 -4.35
N MET A 255 -0.73 6.90 -4.41
CA MET A 255 -0.26 8.13 -5.05
C MET A 255 0.95 8.75 -4.34
N ALA A 256 0.98 8.69 -3.01
CA ALA A 256 2.11 9.15 -2.23
C ALA A 256 3.33 8.23 -2.46
N ASN A 257 3.15 6.91 -2.46
CA ASN A 257 4.21 5.93 -2.75
C ASN A 257 4.81 6.15 -4.15
N GLN A 258 3.97 6.32 -5.17
CA GLN A 258 4.40 6.63 -6.54
C GLN A 258 5.25 7.91 -6.59
N ARG A 259 4.79 8.98 -5.94
CA ARG A 259 5.48 10.27 -5.92
C ARG A 259 6.83 10.18 -5.21
N ASP A 260 6.85 9.56 -4.02
CA ASP A 260 8.05 9.43 -3.22
C ASP A 260 9.07 8.55 -3.94
N TYR A 261 8.62 7.46 -4.57
CA TYR A 261 9.48 6.59 -5.37
C TYR A 261 10.13 7.34 -6.54
N LYS A 262 9.36 8.15 -7.27
CA LYS A 262 9.90 9.00 -8.33
C LYS A 262 10.90 10.02 -7.77
N ALA A 263 10.57 10.68 -6.68
CA ALA A 263 11.44 11.68 -6.05
C ALA A 263 12.76 11.06 -5.56
N LYS A 264 12.71 9.83 -5.04
CA LYS A 264 13.85 9.12 -4.50
C LYS A 264 14.74 8.49 -5.57
N THR A 265 14.13 7.85 -6.56
CA THR A 265 14.82 6.97 -7.52
C THR A 265 14.94 7.56 -8.93
N GLY A 266 14.19 8.62 -9.22
CA GLY A 266 14.02 9.16 -10.57
C GLY A 266 13.14 8.32 -11.50
N LYS A 267 12.62 7.16 -11.04
CA LYS A 267 11.85 6.23 -11.87
C LYS A 267 10.35 6.52 -11.79
N ASP A 268 9.72 6.64 -12.96
CA ASP A 268 8.26 6.67 -13.09
C ASP A 268 7.66 5.26 -13.02
N ARG A 269 6.62 5.07 -12.20
CA ARG A 269 5.86 3.82 -12.10
C ARG A 269 4.37 4.12 -12.10
N ASN A 270 3.57 3.36 -12.84
CA ASN A 270 2.13 3.56 -12.89
C ASN A 270 1.42 2.99 -11.65
N ILE A 271 0.17 3.42 -11.44
CA ILE A 271 -0.73 2.82 -10.44
C ILE A 271 -1.80 2.03 -11.19
N VAL A 272 -1.92 0.75 -10.87
CA VAL A 272 -3.00 -0.12 -11.37
C VAL A 272 -4.02 -0.39 -10.27
N LYS A 273 -5.31 -0.35 -10.61
CA LYS A 273 -6.35 -0.83 -9.71
C LYS A 273 -6.46 -2.34 -9.88
N ILE A 274 -6.42 -3.07 -8.76
CA ILE A 274 -6.65 -4.50 -8.71
C ILE A 274 -7.99 -4.73 -8.03
N ASP A 275 -8.98 -5.14 -8.81
CA ASP A 275 -10.21 -5.71 -8.25
C ASP A 275 -9.92 -7.19 -7.95
N PHE A 276 -9.58 -7.47 -6.69
CA PHE A 276 -9.36 -8.83 -6.21
C PHE A 276 -10.63 -9.69 -6.39
N PRO A 277 -10.47 -11.00 -6.67
CA PRO A 277 -11.59 -11.90 -6.86
C PRO A 277 -12.49 -11.93 -5.61
N ARG A 278 -13.79 -12.14 -5.81
CA ARG A 278 -14.79 -12.23 -4.72
C ARG A 278 -15.19 -13.65 -4.39
N THR A 279 -14.82 -14.59 -5.26
CA THR A 279 -15.03 -16.03 -5.08
C THR A 279 -13.79 -16.79 -5.57
N PRO A 280 -13.57 -18.03 -5.10
CA PRO A 280 -12.42 -18.86 -5.51
C PRO A 280 -12.36 -19.16 -7.01
N THR A 281 -13.48 -19.03 -7.74
CA THR A 281 -13.58 -19.30 -9.17
C THR A 281 -13.55 -18.03 -10.03
N SER A 282 -13.71 -16.86 -9.41
CA SER A 282 -13.61 -15.56 -10.10
C SER A 282 -12.15 -15.17 -10.33
N LYS A 283 -11.92 -14.35 -11.36
CA LYS A 283 -10.59 -13.81 -11.69
C LYS A 283 -10.46 -12.37 -11.18
N ALA A 284 -9.23 -11.95 -10.89
CA ALA A 284 -8.93 -10.54 -10.69
C ALA A 284 -9.12 -9.77 -12.00
N THR A 285 -9.55 -8.53 -11.88
CA THR A 285 -9.58 -7.59 -13.00
C THR A 285 -8.71 -6.38 -12.70
N PHE A 286 -8.15 -5.80 -13.76
CA PHE A 286 -7.19 -4.73 -13.66
C PHE A 286 -7.68 -3.51 -14.43
N SER A 287 -7.39 -2.32 -13.93
CA SER A 287 -7.68 -1.09 -14.67
C SER A 287 -6.66 -0.02 -14.37
N CYS A 288 -6.51 0.91 -15.32
CA CYS A 288 -5.71 2.09 -15.09
C CYS A 288 -6.34 2.97 -14.02
N VAL A 289 -5.57 3.29 -12.98
CA VAL A 289 -5.91 4.45 -12.15
C VAL A 289 -5.50 5.65 -12.97
N LYS A 290 -6.47 6.46 -13.38
CA LYS A 290 -6.17 7.77 -13.95
C LYS A 290 -5.45 8.57 -12.89
N THR A 291 -4.13 8.62 -12.98
CA THR A 291 -3.33 9.67 -12.37
C THR A 291 -3.56 10.94 -13.18
N THR A 292 -4.81 11.41 -13.25
CA THR A 292 -4.98 12.85 -13.25
C THR A 292 -4.23 13.28 -12.00
N GLN A 293 -3.15 14.06 -12.17
CA GLN A 293 -2.70 14.92 -11.07
C GLN A 293 -4.00 15.39 -10.42
N PRO A 294 -4.23 15.13 -9.12
CA PRO A 294 -5.44 15.60 -8.50
C PRO A 294 -5.48 17.08 -8.87
N PRO A 295 -6.52 17.56 -9.59
CA PRO A 295 -6.55 18.92 -10.09
C PRO A 295 -6.24 19.75 -8.87
N THR A 296 -5.03 20.36 -8.83
CA THR A 296 -4.32 20.81 -7.62
C THR A 296 -5.32 20.93 -6.50
N GLN A 297 -5.51 19.88 -5.67
CA GLN A 297 -6.74 19.77 -4.87
C GLN A 297 -6.95 21.12 -4.23
N GLN A 298 -8.01 21.81 -4.67
CA GLN A 298 -8.12 23.25 -4.45
C GLN A 298 -8.46 23.40 -2.97
N PHE A 299 -7.40 23.40 -2.17
CA PHE A 299 -7.43 23.74 -0.79
C PHE A 299 -7.95 25.17 -0.71
N CYS A 300 -8.70 25.46 0.34
CA CYS A 300 -9.06 26.83 0.60
C CYS A 300 -7.76 27.64 0.78
N ASP A 301 -7.66 28.81 0.12
CA ASP A 301 -6.60 29.78 0.43
C ASP A 301 -6.66 30.18 1.91
N LYS A 302 -7.88 30.16 2.48
CA LYS A 302 -8.20 30.39 3.89
C LYS A 302 -9.45 29.61 4.29
N TYR A 303 -9.40 28.81 5.36
CA TYR A 303 -10.55 28.03 5.84
C TYR A 303 -11.38 28.81 6.87
N ILE A 304 -10.74 29.66 7.67
CA ILE A 304 -11.33 30.42 8.77
C ILE A 304 -11.28 31.91 8.44
N GLU A 305 -12.43 32.56 8.29
CA GLU A 305 -12.49 34.01 8.08
C GLU A 305 -12.01 34.76 9.32
N SER A 306 -12.57 34.42 10.49
CA SER A 306 -12.18 34.98 11.78
C SER A 306 -12.30 33.94 12.89
N SER A 307 -11.51 34.15 13.94
CA SER A 307 -11.60 33.36 15.17
C SER A 307 -11.11 34.19 16.35
N THR A 308 -11.89 34.21 17.43
CA THR A 308 -11.64 35.06 18.61
C THR A 308 -12.17 34.40 19.86
N TRP A 309 -11.42 34.51 20.97
CA TRP A 309 -11.89 34.10 22.29
C TRP A 309 -12.93 35.08 22.82
N VAL A 310 -14.05 34.53 23.28
CA VAL A 310 -15.13 35.27 23.93
C VAL A 310 -15.56 34.53 25.19
N GLN A 311 -16.05 35.27 26.19
CA GLN A 311 -16.76 34.67 27.31
C GLN A 311 -18.25 34.68 27.02
N ARG A 312 -18.89 33.53 27.18
CA ARG A 312 -20.33 33.37 26.96
C ARG A 312 -20.93 32.59 28.12
N PRO A 313 -22.21 32.85 28.48
CA PRO A 313 -22.91 32.00 29.42
C PRO A 313 -23.17 30.64 28.79
N ASP A 314 -22.82 29.57 29.52
CA ASP A 314 -23.13 28.20 29.17
C ASP A 314 -23.98 27.56 30.26
N PRO A 315 -25.05 26.81 29.91
CA PRO A 315 -25.93 26.19 30.89
C PRO A 315 -25.24 25.18 31.84
N VAL A 316 -24.12 24.58 31.41
CA VAL A 316 -23.39 23.57 32.17
C VAL A 316 -22.09 24.14 32.74
N LEU A 317 -21.37 24.95 31.96
CA LEU A 317 -20.04 25.46 32.32
C LEU A 317 -20.07 26.80 33.06
N GLY A 318 -21.22 27.44 33.16
CA GLY A 318 -21.43 28.66 33.96
C GLY A 318 -21.41 29.96 33.16
N PRO A 319 -21.50 31.12 33.83
CA PRO A 319 -21.77 32.40 33.19
C PRO A 319 -20.60 32.99 32.38
N ASN A 320 -19.36 32.58 32.65
CA ASN A 320 -18.13 33.16 32.08
C ASN A 320 -17.28 32.11 31.36
N THR A 321 -17.91 31.26 30.55
CA THR A 321 -17.23 30.17 29.84
C THR A 321 -16.46 30.71 28.63
N TRP A 322 -15.16 30.38 28.56
CA TRP A 322 -14.38 30.66 27.37
C TRP A 322 -14.84 29.80 26.19
N SER A 323 -15.16 30.46 25.08
CA SER A 323 -15.52 29.83 23.80
C SER A 323 -14.69 30.46 22.68
N LEU A 324 -14.18 29.63 21.78
CA LEU A 324 -13.57 30.10 20.55
C LEU A 324 -14.71 30.33 19.54
N SER A 325 -15.08 31.58 19.35
CA SER A 325 -15.99 31.99 18.27
C SER A 325 -15.22 31.87 16.95
N VAL A 326 -15.76 31.10 16.00
CA VAL A 326 -15.15 30.77 14.72
C VAL A 326 -16.14 31.07 13.60
N VAL A 327 -15.70 31.86 12.62
CA VAL A 327 -16.45 32.12 11.39
C VAL A 327 -15.69 31.47 10.23
N PRO A 328 -16.15 30.33 9.69
CA PRO A 328 -15.54 29.71 8.53
C PRO A 328 -15.81 30.51 7.24
N THR A 329 -14.87 30.47 6.30
CA THR A 329 -15.08 30.95 4.93
C THR A 329 -16.10 30.07 4.19
N ALA A 330 -16.63 30.53 3.05
CA ALA A 330 -17.50 29.70 2.22
C ALA A 330 -16.81 28.38 1.81
N CYS A 331 -15.51 28.44 1.50
CA CYS A 331 -14.71 27.26 1.21
C CYS A 331 -14.57 26.36 2.45
N GLY A 332 -14.25 26.94 3.62
CA GLY A 332 -14.16 26.20 4.89
C GLY A 332 -15.42 25.42 5.26
N ARG A 333 -16.61 25.92 4.91
CA ARG A 333 -17.90 25.20 5.10
C ARG A 333 -18.11 24.05 4.14
N ALA A 334 -17.53 24.15 2.94
CA ALA A 334 -17.71 23.19 1.85
C ALA A 334 -16.72 22.01 1.91
N ILE A 335 -15.77 22.02 2.84
CA ILE A 335 -14.73 20.98 2.91
C ILE A 335 -15.29 19.59 3.23
N LYS A 336 -14.48 18.58 2.90
CA LYS A 336 -14.70 17.16 3.20
C LYS A 336 -13.69 16.68 4.25
N ASP A 337 -13.86 15.44 4.70
CA ASP A 337 -13.11 14.84 5.82
C ASP A 337 -11.59 14.95 5.65
N ASP A 338 -11.10 14.83 4.41
CA ASP A 338 -9.69 14.88 4.02
C ASP A 338 -9.01 16.26 4.20
N GLN A 339 -9.80 17.32 4.45
CA GLN A 339 -9.31 18.70 4.65
C GLN A 339 -9.49 19.22 6.08
N THR A 340 -10.13 18.44 6.95
CA THR A 340 -10.46 18.88 8.33
C THR A 340 -9.22 19.20 9.16
N ASP A 341 -8.11 18.48 8.95
CA ASP A 341 -6.85 18.76 9.66
C ASP A 341 -6.20 20.08 9.22
N ARG A 342 -6.37 20.48 7.95
CA ARG A 342 -5.85 21.75 7.44
C ARG A 342 -6.63 22.94 7.99
N MET A 343 -7.96 22.83 8.02
CA MET A 343 -8.81 23.83 8.66
C MET A 343 -8.49 23.95 10.15
N PHE A 344 -8.34 22.82 10.86
CA PHE A 344 -8.00 22.86 12.28
C PHE A 344 -6.61 23.44 12.53
N ALA A 345 -5.66 23.21 11.62
CA ALA A 345 -4.32 23.79 11.71
C ALA A 345 -4.34 25.33 11.66
N GLU A 346 -5.27 25.98 10.95
CA GLU A 346 -5.42 27.44 11.01
C GLU A 346 -5.80 27.93 12.41
N LEU A 347 -6.79 27.29 13.04
CA LEU A 347 -7.19 27.61 14.41
C LEU A 347 -6.04 27.36 15.40
N TYR A 348 -5.39 26.20 15.29
CA TYR A 348 -4.27 25.83 16.15
C TYR A 348 -3.11 26.82 16.01
N ASN A 349 -2.67 27.13 14.78
CA ASN A 349 -1.53 28.01 14.58
C ASN A 349 -1.78 29.42 15.07
N LYS A 350 -3.02 29.90 14.96
CA LYS A 350 -3.42 31.22 15.45
C LYS A 350 -3.52 31.29 16.97
N HIS A 351 -4.02 30.23 17.63
CA HIS A 351 -4.41 30.29 19.04
C HIS A 351 -3.59 29.41 19.99
N LYS A 352 -2.65 28.58 19.52
CA LYS A 352 -1.88 27.63 20.36
C LYS A 352 -1.12 28.28 21.54
N ASN A 353 -0.81 29.58 21.43
CA ASN A 353 -0.09 30.33 22.46
C ASN A 353 -1.01 31.10 23.40
N ASP A 354 -2.32 31.14 23.14
CA ASP A 354 -3.28 31.82 24.00
C ASP A 354 -3.43 31.08 25.34
N GLU A 355 -3.66 31.81 26.42
CA GLU A 355 -3.85 31.24 27.76
C GLU A 355 -5.06 30.31 27.78
N GLN A 356 -6.16 30.74 27.18
CA GLN A 356 -7.40 29.97 27.05
C GLN A 356 -7.13 28.64 26.33
N TRP A 357 -6.35 28.64 25.25
CA TRP A 357 -6.01 27.40 24.56
C TRP A 357 -5.18 26.45 25.43
N ARG A 358 -4.15 26.98 26.09
CA ARG A 358 -3.23 26.20 26.92
C ARG A 358 -3.90 25.63 28.16
N GLN A 359 -4.77 26.40 28.82
CA GLN A 359 -5.53 26.01 30.00
C GLN A 359 -6.33 24.73 29.77
N TYR A 360 -6.92 24.57 28.58
CA TYR A 360 -7.80 23.45 28.24
C TYR A 360 -7.15 22.39 27.33
N SER A 361 -5.84 22.50 27.09
CA SER A 361 -5.10 21.51 26.28
C SER A 361 -5.17 20.08 26.86
N VAL A 362 -5.40 19.96 28.18
CA VAL A 362 -5.63 18.70 28.90
C VAL A 362 -6.86 17.93 28.39
N ASN A 363 -7.82 18.59 27.75
CA ASN A 363 -9.04 17.97 27.23
C ASN A 363 -8.87 17.32 25.84
N GLY A 364 -7.62 17.06 25.41
CA GLY A 364 -7.31 16.04 24.41
C GLY A 364 -7.97 16.22 23.04
N GLY A 365 -7.97 17.43 22.47
CA GLY A 365 -8.47 17.67 21.11
C GLY A 365 -9.98 17.94 21.01
N SER A 366 -10.64 18.26 22.12
CA SER A 366 -12.05 18.65 22.18
C SER A 366 -12.44 19.72 21.14
N LEU A 367 -11.64 20.79 20.97
CA LEU A 367 -11.91 21.81 19.95
C LEU A 367 -11.97 21.25 18.53
N ARG A 368 -11.05 20.33 18.18
CA ARG A 368 -11.06 19.67 16.87
C ARG A 368 -12.33 18.86 16.70
N ARG A 369 -12.73 18.10 17.72
CA ARG A 369 -13.95 17.30 17.69
C ARG A 369 -15.19 18.18 17.48
N GLN A 370 -15.32 19.28 18.20
CA GLN A 370 -16.44 20.20 18.07
C GLN A 370 -16.48 20.87 16.68
N MET A 371 -15.33 21.25 16.13
CA MET A 371 -15.22 21.80 14.78
C MET A 371 -15.68 20.77 13.72
N VAL A 372 -15.20 19.53 13.80
CA VAL A 372 -15.60 18.45 12.88
C VAL A 372 -17.07 18.08 13.06
N CYS A 373 -17.60 18.15 14.28
CA CYS A 373 -19.03 17.98 14.53
C CYS A 373 -19.86 19.05 13.82
N HIS A 374 -19.48 20.33 13.90
CA HIS A 374 -20.18 21.39 13.16
C HIS A 374 -20.15 21.18 11.64
N LEU A 375 -19.08 20.59 11.10
CA LEU A 375 -19.03 20.22 9.69
C LEU A 375 -20.02 19.07 9.36
N ALA A 376 -20.21 18.10 10.25
CA ALA A 376 -21.00 16.89 9.95
C ALA A 376 -22.48 16.98 10.36
N ALA A 377 -22.81 17.73 11.42
CA ALA A 377 -24.12 17.68 12.07
C ALA A 377 -25.21 18.43 11.29
N THR A 378 -26.45 18.00 11.49
CA THR A 378 -27.67 18.67 11.04
C THR A 378 -28.57 18.86 12.25
N PHE A 379 -29.08 20.08 12.44
CA PHE A 379 -29.97 20.45 13.54
C PHE A 379 -31.24 21.05 12.94
N ASP A 380 -32.41 20.54 13.32
CA ASP A 380 -33.72 20.97 12.78
C ASP A 380 -33.73 21.02 11.24
N ASP A 381 -33.26 19.94 10.60
CA ASP A 381 -33.10 19.81 9.14
C ASP A 381 -32.18 20.85 8.48
N ARG A 382 -31.37 21.56 9.27
CA ARG A 382 -30.39 22.55 8.79
C ARG A 382 -28.97 22.10 9.07
N PRO A 383 -28.09 22.04 8.05
CA PRO A 383 -26.69 21.70 8.26
C PRO A 383 -26.01 22.69 9.21
N ALA A 384 -25.42 22.18 10.30
CA ALA A 384 -24.73 22.99 11.30
C ALA A 384 -23.57 23.80 10.70
N ARG A 385 -22.96 23.27 9.64
CA ARG A 385 -21.90 23.93 8.87
C ARG A 385 -22.31 25.28 8.27
N ASN A 386 -23.61 25.55 8.14
CA ASN A 386 -24.13 26.79 7.60
C ASN A 386 -24.44 27.86 8.67
N LYS A 387 -24.28 27.54 9.97
CA LYS A 387 -24.40 28.55 11.04
C LYS A 387 -23.38 29.66 10.82
N PRO A 388 -23.76 30.95 10.87
CA PRO A 388 -22.84 32.05 10.57
C PRO A 388 -21.57 32.01 11.43
N GLU A 389 -21.69 31.58 12.67
CA GLU A 389 -20.60 31.42 13.64
C GLU A 389 -20.72 30.07 14.36
N TRP A 390 -19.58 29.46 14.68
CA TRP A 390 -19.45 28.29 15.54
C TRP A 390 -18.81 28.70 16.85
N ASN A 391 -19.39 28.28 17.96
CA ASN A 391 -18.83 28.51 19.29
C ASN A 391 -18.30 27.18 19.81
N LEU A 392 -16.98 27.12 20.03
CA LEU A 392 -16.29 25.90 20.43
C LEU A 392 -15.73 26.07 21.84
N GLU A 393 -16.29 25.37 22.83
CA GLU A 393 -15.87 25.49 24.23
C GLU A 393 -14.79 24.45 24.56
N PRO A 394 -13.51 24.83 24.68
CA PRO A 394 -12.43 23.86 24.91
C PRO A 394 -12.52 23.15 26.26
N ALA A 395 -13.30 23.69 27.22
CA ALA A 395 -13.59 23.03 28.48
C ALA A 395 -14.33 21.69 28.28
N ARG A 396 -15.10 21.53 27.20
CA ARG A 396 -15.89 20.31 26.92
C ARG A 396 -15.00 19.06 26.88
N PRO A 397 -15.40 17.93 27.49
CA PRO A 397 -14.66 16.68 27.35
C PRO A 397 -14.60 16.24 25.89
N TYR A 398 -13.51 15.59 25.52
CA TYR A 398 -13.42 14.91 24.24
C TYR A 398 -14.32 13.67 24.24
N VAL A 399 -15.08 13.49 23.15
CA VAL A 399 -15.86 12.28 22.85
C VAL A 399 -15.63 11.88 21.38
N ASP A 400 -16.07 10.68 20.99
CA ASP A 400 -16.06 10.26 19.59
C ASP A 400 -17.05 11.09 18.72
N GLN A 401 -16.97 10.93 17.39
CA GLN A 401 -17.79 11.71 16.46
C GLN A 401 -19.29 11.46 16.61
N ALA A 402 -19.70 10.20 16.76
CA ALA A 402 -21.10 9.84 16.83
C ALA A 402 -21.73 10.41 18.11
N THR A 403 -21.01 10.31 19.23
CA THR A 403 -21.40 10.89 20.51
C THR A 403 -21.46 12.42 20.44
N ALA A 404 -20.49 13.07 19.78
CA ALA A 404 -20.51 14.53 19.60
C ALA A 404 -21.74 14.99 18.81
N VAL A 405 -22.08 14.30 17.70
CA VAL A 405 -23.26 14.62 16.89
C VAL A 405 -24.56 14.37 17.67
N ALA A 406 -24.63 13.26 18.42
CA ALA A 406 -25.80 12.93 19.24
C ALA A 406 -26.04 13.90 20.41
N LYS A 407 -25.00 14.63 20.83
CA LYS A 407 -25.06 15.69 21.86
C LYS A 407 -25.04 17.10 21.25
N ASP A 408 -25.47 17.24 20.01
CA ASP A 408 -25.55 18.51 19.29
C ASP A 408 -24.26 19.34 19.28
N CYS A 409 -23.12 18.66 19.15
CA CYS A 409 -21.77 19.21 19.22
C CYS A 409 -21.39 19.85 20.56
N ASN A 410 -22.20 19.66 21.61
CA ASN A 410 -22.01 20.21 22.95
C ASN A 410 -21.85 19.09 23.99
N PRO A 411 -20.81 18.24 23.92
CA PRO A 411 -20.68 17.11 24.82
C PRO A 411 -20.52 17.54 26.27
N TYR A 412 -21.56 17.32 27.09
CA TYR A 412 -21.56 17.23 28.55
C TYR A 412 -22.69 16.32 29.02
#